data_AF-A0A0Q0HTY2-F1
#
_entry.id   AF-A0A0Q0HTY2-F1
#
_cell.length_a   1.000
_cell.length_b   1.000
_cell.length_c   1.000
_cell.angle_alpha   90.00
_cell.angle_beta   90.00
_cell.angle_gamma   90.00
#
_symmetry.space_group_name_H-M   'P 1'
#
loop_
_entity.id
_entity.type
_entity.pdbx_description
1 polymer ?
#
loop_
_entity_poly.entity_id
_entity_poly.type
_entity_poly.pdbx_seq_one_letter_code
_entity_poly.pdbx_strand_id
1 'polypeptide(L)'
;MPTKADKKKRIAEAIESVTFEYEQYSKNAAKKLPPLEIDNNDALEKLLEVVLLRESLSQRTAAKAPASVKLRASLADMILLNDDFDRKQISANATAEVES
;
A
#
# COMPACT_ATOMS: atom_id res chain seq x y z
N MET A 1 5.36 20.85 -13.86
CA MET A 1 4.71 20.78 -12.53
C MET A 1 3.50 19.87 -12.65
N PRO A 2 3.40 18.78 -11.89
CA PRO A 2 2.20 17.93 -11.88
C PRO A 2 1.01 18.78 -11.42
N THR A 3 -0.10 18.70 -12.16
CA THR A 3 -1.28 19.52 -11.88
C THR A 3 -2.10 18.90 -10.75
N LYS A 4 -2.90 19.68 -10.03
CA LYS A 4 -3.78 19.18 -8.94
C LYS A 4 -4.70 18.03 -9.40
N ALA A 5 -4.98 17.93 -10.70
CA ALA A 5 -5.76 16.85 -11.30
C ALA A 5 -5.01 15.50 -11.30
N ASP A 6 -3.68 15.52 -11.49
CA ASP A 6 -2.84 14.32 -11.52
C ASP A 6 -2.76 13.66 -10.13
N LYS A 7 -2.63 14.48 -9.06
CA LYS A 7 -2.62 13.99 -7.67
C LYS A 7 -3.95 13.31 -7.30
N LYS A 8 -5.09 13.89 -7.69
CA LYS A 8 -6.41 13.33 -7.38
C LYS A 8 -6.66 12.00 -8.09
N LYS A 9 -6.21 11.87 -9.34
CA LYS A 9 -6.27 10.62 -10.09
C LYS A 9 -5.38 9.54 -9.47
N ARG A 10 -4.16 9.91 -9.05
CA ARG A 10 -3.23 9.03 -8.35
C ARG A 10 -3.78 8.50 -7.03
N ILE A 11 -4.41 9.37 -6.24
CA ILE A 11 -5.06 8.98 -4.98
C ILE A 11 -6.18 7.98 -5.24
N ALA A 12 -7.03 8.22 -6.25
CA ALA A 12 -8.09 7.28 -6.61
C ALA A 12 -7.55 5.90 -7.03
N GLU A 13 -6.52 5.86 -7.88
CA GLU A 13 -5.86 4.61 -8.31
C GLU A 13 -5.21 3.86 -7.12
N ALA A 14 -4.58 4.60 -6.21
CA ALA A 14 -3.95 4.04 -5.02
C ALA A 14 -5.01 3.45 -4.07
N ILE A 15 -6.10 4.18 -3.81
CA ILE A 15 -7.23 3.73 -3.00
C ILE A 15 -7.83 2.45 -3.59
N GLU A 16 -8.09 2.42 -4.90
CA GLU A 16 -8.66 1.26 -5.57
C GLU A 16 -7.73 0.04 -5.47
N SER A 17 -6.42 0.24 -5.68
CA SER A 17 -5.41 -0.81 -5.55
C SER A 17 -5.32 -1.35 -4.11
N VAL A 18 -5.26 -0.47 -3.12
CA VAL A 18 -5.21 -0.83 -1.69
C VAL A 18 -6.47 -1.59 -1.29
N THR A 19 -7.64 -1.13 -1.73
CA THR A 19 -8.94 -1.74 -1.40
C THR A 19 -9.06 -3.13 -2.02
N PHE A 20 -8.68 -3.27 -3.29
CA PHE A 20 -8.69 -4.55 -3.99
C PHE A 20 -7.76 -5.57 -3.30
N GLU A 21 -6.51 -5.19 -3.04
CA GLU A 21 -5.55 -6.07 -2.37
C GLU A 21 -5.96 -6.38 -0.92
N TYR A 22 -6.56 -5.41 -0.22
CA TYR A 22 -7.08 -5.60 1.13
C TYR A 22 -8.20 -6.64 1.15
N GLU A 23 -9.16 -6.55 0.23
CA GLU A 23 -10.23 -7.54 0.12
C GLU A 23 -9.70 -8.92 -0.24
N GLN A 24 -8.78 -9.01 -1.19
CA GLN A 24 -8.16 -10.27 -1.60
C GLN A 24 -7.42 -10.92 -0.44
N TYR A 25 -6.62 -10.15 0.30
CA TYR A 25 -5.95 -10.65 1.48
C TYR A 25 -6.96 -11.03 2.57
N SER A 26 -7.96 -10.19 2.84
CA SER A 26 -8.98 -10.43 3.87
C SER A 26 -9.82 -11.67 3.59
N LYS A 27 -10.12 -11.98 2.32
CA LYS A 27 -10.83 -13.22 1.92
C LYS A 27 -10.01 -14.48 2.23
N ASN A 28 -8.69 -14.38 2.10
CA ASN A 28 -7.77 -15.49 2.33
C ASN A 28 -7.22 -15.54 3.77
N ALA A 29 -7.40 -14.48 4.55
CA ALA A 29 -6.90 -14.38 5.91
C ALA A 29 -7.84 -15.10 6.90
N ALA A 30 -7.27 -15.99 7.71
CA ALA A 30 -8.04 -16.70 8.75
C ALA A 30 -8.59 -15.78 9.85
N LYS A 31 -7.99 -14.60 10.04
CA LYS A 31 -8.44 -13.59 11.00
C LYS A 31 -8.81 -12.31 10.27
N LYS A 32 -9.93 -11.69 10.68
CA LYS A 32 -10.32 -10.35 10.20
C LYS A 32 -9.16 -9.37 10.34
N LEU A 33 -8.95 -8.56 9.31
CA LEU A 33 -8.01 -7.45 9.35
C LEU A 33 -8.66 -6.23 10.04
N PRO A 34 -7.85 -5.29 10.55
CA PRO A 34 -8.31 -3.96 10.93
C PRO A 34 -9.02 -3.27 9.76
N PRO A 35 -10.03 -2.42 10.02
CA PRO A 35 -10.68 -1.66 8.96
C PRO A 35 -9.66 -0.79 8.20
N LEU A 36 -9.83 -0.75 6.88
CA LEU A 36 -9.02 0.08 6.00
C LEU A 36 -9.52 1.54 6.09
N GLU A 37 -8.74 2.40 6.73
CA GLU A 37 -8.99 3.85 6.79
C GLU A 37 -7.98 4.59 5.92
N ILE A 38 -8.42 4.89 4.71
CA ILE A 38 -7.63 5.51 3.65
C ILE A 38 -7.25 6.97 3.96
N ASP A 39 -8.07 7.69 4.72
CA ASP A 39 -7.79 9.07 5.14
C ASP A 39 -6.89 9.17 6.40
N ASN A 40 -6.44 8.03 6.94
CA ASN A 40 -5.76 7.98 8.24
C ASN A 40 -4.43 7.22 8.14
N ASN A 41 -3.31 7.96 8.08
CA ASN A 41 -1.97 7.37 8.01
C ASN A 41 -1.68 6.41 9.17
N ASP A 42 -2.05 6.76 10.42
CA ASP A 42 -1.84 5.88 11.57
C ASP A 42 -2.56 4.53 11.42
N ALA A 43 -3.76 4.55 10.82
CA ALA A 43 -4.52 3.33 10.58
C ALA A 43 -3.90 2.48 9.46
N LEU A 44 -3.39 3.11 8.39
CA LEU A 44 -2.67 2.44 7.32
C LEU A 44 -1.37 1.81 7.81
N GLU A 45 -0.61 2.50 8.67
CA GLU A 45 0.61 1.98 9.29
C GLU A 45 0.32 0.79 10.19
N LYS A 46 -0.67 0.89 11.07
CA LYS A 46 -1.11 -0.23 11.91
C LYS A 46 -1.52 -1.44 11.08
N LEU A 47 -2.25 -1.21 9.98
CA LEU A 47 -2.66 -2.28 9.08
C LEU A 47 -1.44 -2.94 8.42
N LEU A 48 -0.47 -2.14 7.98
CA LEU A 48 0.80 -2.62 7.41
C LEU A 48 1.59 -3.48 8.42
N GLU A 49 1.72 -3.01 9.65
CA GLU A 49 2.38 -3.75 10.74
C GLU A 49 1.69 -5.09 11.02
N VAL A 50 0.36 -5.10 11.10
CA VAL A 50 -0.41 -6.33 11.33
C VAL A 50 -0.17 -7.35 10.22
N VAL A 51 -0.15 -6.90 8.97
CA VAL A 51 0.08 -7.76 7.81
C VAL A 51 1.52 -8.32 7.83
N LEU A 52 2.52 -7.50 8.16
CA LEU A 52 3.92 -7.92 8.32
C LEU A 52 4.10 -8.92 9.47
N LEU A 53 3.47 -8.67 10.62
CA LEU A 53 3.49 -9.57 11.77
C LEU A 53 2.90 -10.93 11.42
N ARG A 54 1.76 -10.96 10.72
CA ARG A 54 1.12 -12.21 10.29
C ARG A 54 2.01 -13.01 9.35
N GLU A 55 2.68 -12.35 8.42
CA GLU A 55 3.63 -13.00 7.52
C GLU A 55 4.85 -13.53 8.26
N SER A 56 5.44 -12.75 9.17
CA SER A 56 6.57 -13.19 10.00
C SER A 56 6.20 -14.41 10.85
N LEU A 57 4.99 -14.41 11.44
CA LEU A 57 4.47 -15.56 12.17
C LEU A 57 4.28 -16.78 11.26
N SER A 58 3.69 -16.58 10.07
CA SER A 58 3.50 -17.66 9.09
C SER A 58 4.79 -18.30 8.61
N GLN A 59 5.84 -17.49 8.38
CA GLN A 59 7.17 -17.99 8.05
C GLN A 59 7.74 -18.86 9.18
N ARG A 60 7.45 -18.52 10.45
CA ARG A 60 7.90 -19.28 11.62
C ARG A 60 7.08 -20.55 11.87
N THR A 61 5.80 -20.59 11.49
CA THR A 61 4.87 -21.66 11.91
C THR A 61 4.54 -22.70 10.82
N ALA A 62 5.26 -22.74 9.69
CA ALA A 62 4.95 -23.58 8.52
C ALA A 62 3.50 -23.45 7.98
N ALA A 63 2.74 -22.49 8.51
CA ALA A 63 1.37 -22.19 8.12
C ALA A 63 1.43 -21.29 6.89
N LYS A 64 0.70 -21.63 5.83
CA LYS A 64 0.59 -20.75 4.64
C LYS A 64 -0.22 -19.51 4.99
N ALA A 65 0.43 -18.35 5.17
CA ALA A 65 -0.27 -17.07 5.08
C ALA A 65 -0.50 -16.68 3.62
N PRO A 66 -1.58 -15.95 3.34
CA PRO A 66 -1.76 -15.32 2.04
C PRO A 66 -0.63 -14.33 1.74
N ALA A 67 -0.28 -14.20 0.46
CA ALA A 67 0.77 -13.31 0.00
C ALA A 67 0.40 -11.86 0.32
N SER A 68 1.14 -11.25 1.26
CA SER A 68 0.98 -9.88 1.72
C SER A 68 1.75 -8.86 0.88
N VAL A 69 2.62 -9.29 -0.03
CA VAL A 69 3.58 -8.42 -0.75
C VAL A 69 2.87 -7.27 -1.45
N LYS A 70 1.81 -7.56 -2.21
CA LYS A 70 1.06 -6.56 -2.97
C LYS A 70 0.26 -5.60 -2.08
N LEU A 71 -0.36 -6.13 -1.02
CA LEU A 71 -1.05 -5.32 -0.02
C LEU A 71 -0.09 -4.36 0.68
N ARG A 72 1.08 -4.84 1.11
CA ARG A 72 2.12 -4.01 1.74
C ARG A 72 2.61 -2.92 0.80
N ALA A 73 2.89 -3.27 -0.46
CA ALA A 73 3.32 -2.30 -1.47
C ALA A 73 2.26 -1.22 -1.68
N SER A 74 0.99 -1.61 -1.78
CA SER A 74 -0.12 -0.66 -1.98
C SER A 74 -0.32 0.23 -0.76
N LEU A 75 -0.27 -0.31 0.47
CA LEU A 75 -0.36 0.48 1.71
C LEU A 75 0.79 1.48 1.82
N ALA A 76 2.01 1.06 1.50
CA ALA A 76 3.19 1.92 1.55
C ALA A 76 3.22 2.94 0.40
N ASP A 77 2.54 2.69 -0.72
CA ASP A 77 2.34 3.69 -1.78
C ASP A 77 1.33 4.75 -1.30
N MET A 78 0.28 4.30 -0.61
CA MET A 78 -0.75 5.20 -0.09
C MET A 78 -0.24 6.11 1.04
N ILE A 79 0.49 5.58 2.01
CA ILE A 79 1.08 6.36 3.12
C ILE A 79 1.97 7.47 2.55
N LEU A 80 2.83 7.13 1.58
CA LEU A 80 3.69 8.12 0.95
C LEU A 80 2.92 9.14 0.12
N LEU A 81 1.86 8.72 -0.58
CA LEU A 81 1.03 9.64 -1.33
C LEU A 81 0.30 10.65 -0.43
N ASN A 82 -0.08 10.22 0.78
CA ASN A 82 -0.62 11.10 1.83
C ASN A 82 0.44 12.07 2.36
N ASP A 83 1.70 11.64 2.44
CA ASP A 83 2.86 12.50 2.77
C ASP A 83 3.35 13.36 1.58
N ASP A 84 2.53 13.55 0.55
CA ASP A 84 2.87 14.29 -0.68
C ASP A 84 4.05 13.68 -1.49
N PHE A 85 4.39 12.43 -1.21
CA PHE A 85 5.51 11.70 -1.83
C PHE A 85 5.01 10.67 -2.85
N ASP A 86 4.73 11.11 -4.08
CA ASP A 86 4.34 10.19 -5.16
C ASP A 86 5.57 9.47 -5.72
N ARG A 87 5.78 8.21 -5.30
CA ARG A 87 6.92 7.39 -5.78
C ARG A 87 6.96 7.26 -7.30
N LYS A 88 5.81 7.20 -7.98
CA LYS A 88 5.76 7.04 -9.44
C LYS A 88 6.16 8.31 -10.17
N GLN A 89 5.82 9.48 -9.62
CA GLN A 89 6.33 10.74 -10.15
C GLN A 89 7.83 10.91 -9.88
N ILE A 90 8.31 10.52 -8.70
CA ILE A 90 9.72 10.63 -8.34
C ILE A 90 10.57 9.70 -9.20
N SER A 91 10.14 8.44 -9.42
CA SER A 91 10.83 7.54 -10.34
C SER A 91 10.80 8.04 -11.78
N ALA A 92 9.69 8.66 -12.22
CA ALA A 92 9.60 9.22 -13.56
C ALA A 92 10.55 10.42 -13.74
N ASN A 93 10.64 11.31 -12.75
CA ASN A 93 11.55 12.46 -12.79
C ASN A 93 13.03 12.03 -12.66
N ALA A 94 13.33 11.05 -11.81
CA ALA A 94 14.69 10.51 -11.66
C ALA A 94 15.20 9.82 -12.93
N THR A 95 14.30 9.28 -13.76
CA THR A 95 14.67 8.71 -15.06
C THR A 95 14.87 9.80 -16.12
N ALA A 96 14.12 10.90 -16.03
CA ALA A 96 14.24 12.04 -16.95
C ALA A 96 15.52 12.88 -16.72
N GLU A 97 16.07 12.93 -15.51
CA GLU A 97 17.32 13.66 -15.22
C GLU A 97 18.60 12.91 -15.64
N VAL A 98 18.53 11.61 -15.92
CA VAL A 98 19.71 10.81 -16.31
C VAL A 98 19.98 10.85 -17.83
N GLU A 99 19.04 11.37 -18.63
CA GLU A 99 19.17 11.54 -20.09
C GLU A 99 19.46 12.98 -20.55
N SER A 100 19.89 13.88 -19.64
CA SER A 100 20.24 15.29 -19.97
C SER A 100 21.75 15.54 -20.03
#